data_AF-A0A935J4X8-F1
#
_entry.id   AF-A0A935J4X8-F1
#
_cell.length_a   1.000
_cell.length_b   1.000
_cell.length_c   1.000
_cell.angle_alpha   90.00
_cell.angle_beta   90.00
_cell.angle_gamma   90.00
#
_symmetry.space_group_name_H-M   'P 1'
#
loop_
_entity.id
_entity.type
_entity.pdbx_description
1 polymer ?
#
loop_
_entity_poly.entity_id
_entity_poly.type
_entity_poly.pdbx_seq_one_letter_code
_entity_poly.pdbx_strand_id
1 'polypeptide(L)'
;MYRYVLLSALVYGLLLVGLIALQGSFIALAIPFMLFLLYGFWNAPEDLNIQIRRTLSSDRASSDAEVVVTLTVVNNGADIEELLLDDKISPRLTLRSGSPRHLLRLAKNSSCTLKYTVAGSRGFYNFDQIHVTATEPLGLIRREQTIHASQQLIIFPGVKKLKTVAIHPLRTRVYAGTIPGRIGGTGTEFFGVREYQSGDSPRTINWRASARHPGSLFSNEYQQERVADVGVVLDARASANVFHLDQSLFEYSVAAAAGLADAFLAQGNRVGLLVYGSYLGWTMPGYGKIQRERIMRALAGAEVGVSSVFSGLQHLSPHMFPPESQIVLVSSLVNDDLDVLIQLRGRGYQVMVISPDPARFERGLLSDLPKVELAERIIRMERNLLLRRLERAGIQVVGWDVSIPLDQAIGPFLTRPHRSVFRRSS
;
A
#
# COMPACT_ATOMS: atom_id res chain seq x y z
N MET A 1 14.88 -26.94 29.50
CA MET A 1 16.15 -26.97 30.25
C MET A 1 15.96 -27.31 31.75
N TYR A 2 15.00 -26.74 32.47
CA TYR A 2 14.87 -26.98 33.92
C TYR A 2 14.48 -28.40 34.34
N ARG A 3 13.70 -29.15 33.54
CA ARG A 3 13.21 -30.49 33.93
C ARG A 3 14.30 -31.55 34.01
N TYR A 4 15.17 -31.66 33.01
CA TYR A 4 16.25 -32.67 33.03
C TYR A 4 17.25 -32.40 34.16
N VAL A 5 17.57 -31.13 34.45
CA VAL A 5 18.50 -30.73 35.53
C VAL A 5 17.91 -31.06 36.89
N LEU A 6 16.62 -30.79 37.10
CA LEU A 6 15.96 -31.12 38.36
C LEU A 6 15.89 -32.63 38.59
N LEU A 7 15.57 -33.39 37.54
CA LEU A 7 15.51 -34.86 37.62
C LEU A 7 16.90 -35.47 37.80
N SER A 8 17.94 -34.95 37.15
CA SER A 8 19.31 -35.42 37.35
C SER A 8 19.82 -35.08 38.76
N ALA A 9 19.50 -33.90 39.29
CA ALA A 9 19.82 -33.51 40.67
C ALA A 9 19.07 -34.39 41.69
N LEU A 10 17.80 -34.72 41.44
CA LEU A 10 17.02 -35.63 42.28
C LEU A 10 17.64 -37.04 42.28
N VAL A 11 17.97 -37.59 41.12
CA VAL A 11 18.65 -38.89 40.99
C VAL A 11 19.98 -38.87 41.74
N TYR A 12 20.80 -37.84 41.53
CA TYR A 12 22.09 -37.69 42.22
C TYR A 12 21.92 -37.61 43.75
N GLY A 13 20.95 -36.82 44.23
CA GLY A 13 20.64 -36.70 45.66
C GLY A 13 20.18 -38.01 46.28
N LEU A 14 19.29 -38.76 45.62
CA LEU A 14 18.82 -40.06 46.09
C LEU A 14 19.95 -41.10 46.16
N LEU A 15 20.82 -41.12 45.14
CA LEU A 15 22.00 -42.00 45.14
C LEU A 15 22.99 -41.64 46.24
N LEU A 16 23.26 -40.34 46.44
CA LEU A 16 24.18 -39.84 47.46
C LEU A 16 23.66 -40.13 48.87
N VAL A 17 22.38 -39.88 49.15
CA VAL A 17 21.75 -40.21 50.45
C VAL A 17 21.74 -41.72 50.68
N GLY A 18 21.41 -42.52 49.67
CA GLY A 18 21.43 -43.98 49.76
C GLY A 18 22.81 -44.54 50.08
N LEU A 19 23.87 -43.97 49.49
CA LEU A 19 25.27 -44.35 49.75
C LEU A 19 25.73 -43.93 51.16
N ILE A 20 25.42 -42.70 51.59
CA ILE A 20 25.79 -42.22 52.93
C ILE A 20 25.05 -42.98 54.04
N ALA A 21 23.75 -43.21 53.85
CA ALA A 21 22.92 -43.90 54.83
C ALA A 21 23.06 -45.44 54.78
N LEU A 22 23.78 -45.99 53.78
CA LEU A 22 23.89 -47.44 53.51
C LEU A 22 22.52 -48.14 53.38
N GLN A 23 21.50 -47.42 52.92
CA GLN A 23 20.14 -47.92 52.75
C GLN A 23 19.81 -48.11 51.26
N GLY A 24 19.61 -49.36 50.85
CA GLY A 24 19.28 -49.70 49.46
C GLY A 24 17.92 -49.18 48.97
N SER A 25 17.02 -48.80 49.87
CA SER A 25 15.70 -48.24 49.53
C SER A 25 15.78 -46.92 48.75
N PHE A 26 16.70 -46.02 49.11
CA PHE A 26 16.89 -44.75 48.40
C PHE A 26 17.48 -44.96 46.99
N ILE A 27 18.38 -45.95 46.86
CA ILE A 27 18.93 -46.35 45.56
C ILE A 27 17.82 -46.93 44.67
N ALA A 28 16.97 -47.80 45.24
CA ALA A 28 15.83 -48.37 44.51
C ALA A 28 14.86 -47.28 44.03
N LEU A 29 14.63 -46.23 44.83
CA LEU A 29 13.78 -45.09 44.46
C LEU A 29 14.36 -44.25 43.31
N ALA A 30 15.68 -44.26 43.12
CA ALA A 30 16.34 -43.57 42.00
C ALA A 30 16.16 -44.29 40.65
N ILE A 31 15.89 -45.60 40.64
CA ILE A 31 15.84 -46.43 39.42
C ILE A 31 14.77 -45.93 38.42
N PRO A 32 13.50 -45.66 38.81
CA PRO A 32 12.49 -45.18 37.86
C PRO A 32 12.88 -43.86 37.20
N PHE A 33 13.47 -42.93 37.96
CA PHE A 33 13.94 -41.64 37.44
C PHE A 33 15.15 -41.80 36.52
N MET A 34 16.05 -42.74 36.83
CA MET A 34 17.19 -43.07 35.97
C MET A 34 16.72 -43.68 34.64
N LEU A 35 15.78 -44.63 34.68
CA LEU A 35 15.18 -45.22 33.48
C LEU A 35 14.46 -44.17 32.64
N PHE A 36 13.76 -43.24 33.28
CA PHE A 36 13.10 -42.11 32.64
C PHE A 36 14.08 -41.19 31.91
N LEU A 37 15.20 -40.83 32.56
CA LEU A 37 16.26 -40.04 31.95
C LEU A 37 16.94 -40.78 30.79
N LEU A 38 17.25 -42.07 30.97
CA LEU A 38 17.85 -42.92 29.93
C LEU A 38 16.96 -43.00 28.68
N TYR A 39 15.65 -43.19 28.86
CA TYR A 39 14.71 -43.20 27.73
C TYR A 39 14.66 -41.85 27.00
N GLY A 40 14.65 -40.74 27.74
CA GLY A 40 14.70 -39.40 27.14
C GLY A 40 15.97 -39.13 26.35
N PHE A 41 17.13 -39.57 26.85
CA PHE A 41 18.40 -39.46 26.12
C PHE A 41 18.46 -40.37 24.89
N TRP A 42 17.91 -41.58 24.99
CA TRP A 42 17.88 -42.53 23.86
C TRP A 42 16.99 -42.04 22.71
N ASN A 43 15.89 -41.36 23.02
CA ASN A 43 14.97 -40.80 22.03
C ASN A 43 15.16 -39.29 21.81
N ALA A 44 16.29 -38.74 22.26
CA ALA A 44 16.58 -37.34 22.05
C ALA A 44 16.66 -37.06 20.54
N PRO A 45 15.97 -36.03 20.03
CA PRO A 45 16.08 -35.67 18.62
C PRO A 45 17.55 -35.40 18.27
N GLU A 46 18.06 -36.12 17.29
CA GLU A 46 19.35 -35.87 16.63
C GLU A 46 19.36 -34.49 15.95
N ASP A 47 20.42 -34.17 15.21
CA ASP A 47 20.46 -32.95 14.39
C ASP A 47 19.24 -32.89 13.47
N LEU A 48 18.46 -31.82 13.63
CA LEU A 48 17.22 -31.60 12.88
C LEU A 48 17.55 -31.36 11.41
N ASN A 49 17.38 -32.41 10.59
CA ASN A 49 17.51 -32.34 9.14
C ASN A 49 16.12 -32.10 8.50
N ILE A 50 15.56 -30.92 8.78
CA ILE A 50 14.25 -30.50 8.27
C ILE A 50 14.45 -29.46 7.18
N GLN A 51 13.74 -29.61 6.08
CA GLN A 51 13.65 -28.60 5.03
C GLN A 51 12.24 -28.01 5.01
N ILE A 52 12.14 -26.68 5.07
CA ILE A 52 10.86 -25.98 5.00
C ILE A 52 10.85 -25.05 3.80
N ARG A 53 9.82 -25.18 2.97
CA ARG A 53 9.54 -24.26 1.86
C ARG A 53 8.24 -23.51 2.14
N ARG A 54 8.31 -22.19 2.15
CA ARG A 54 7.15 -21.29 2.24
C ARG A 54 6.76 -20.82 0.84
N THR A 55 5.48 -20.93 0.50
CA THR A 55 4.92 -20.34 -0.72
C THR A 55 3.68 -19.51 -0.40
N LEU A 56 3.54 -18.40 -1.10
CA LEU A 56 2.38 -17.51 -1.00
C LEU A 56 1.47 -17.74 -2.21
N SER A 57 0.15 -17.69 -2.03
CA SER A 57 -0.80 -17.72 -3.15
C SER A 57 -0.61 -16.52 -4.09
N SER A 58 -0.13 -15.40 -3.55
CA SER A 58 0.30 -14.22 -4.30
C SER A 58 1.38 -13.46 -3.53
N ASP A 59 2.40 -12.97 -4.23
CA ASP A 59 3.41 -12.03 -3.71
C ASP A 59 2.83 -10.61 -3.55
N ARG A 60 1.68 -10.36 -4.19
CA ARG A 60 1.00 -9.06 -4.27
C ARG A 60 -0.47 -9.20 -3.96
N ALA A 61 -0.96 -8.43 -2.99
CA ALA A 61 -2.37 -8.41 -2.62
C ALA A 61 -2.93 -6.99 -2.64
N SER A 62 -4.25 -6.88 -2.75
CA SER A 62 -4.94 -5.62 -2.42
C SER A 62 -5.23 -5.58 -0.92
N SER A 63 -5.49 -4.39 -0.37
CA SER A 63 -5.97 -4.25 1.01
C SER A 63 -7.14 -5.22 1.27
N ASP A 64 -7.08 -5.91 2.40
CA ASP A 64 -8.07 -6.90 2.85
C ASP A 64 -8.24 -8.16 1.98
N ALA A 65 -7.47 -8.30 0.90
CA ALA A 65 -7.45 -9.53 0.12
C ALA A 65 -6.74 -10.64 0.90
N GLU A 66 -7.36 -11.82 0.89
CA GLU A 66 -6.82 -12.99 1.57
C GLU A 66 -5.64 -13.59 0.80
N VAL A 67 -4.55 -13.86 1.52
CA VAL A 67 -3.35 -14.52 1.01
C VAL A 67 -3.15 -15.82 1.77
N VAL A 68 -3.11 -16.93 1.03
CA VAL A 68 -2.87 -18.25 1.61
C VAL A 68 -1.37 -18.48 1.65
N VAL A 69 -0.85 -18.69 2.86
CA VAL A 69 0.53 -19.14 3.09
C VAL A 69 0.52 -20.65 3.18
N THR A 70 1.36 -21.30 2.36
CA THR A 70 1.54 -22.75 2.37
C THR A 70 2.95 -23.08 2.82
N LEU A 71 3.05 -23.89 3.87
CA LEU A 71 4.31 -24.43 4.39
C LEU A 71 4.42 -25.90 3.99
N THR A 72 5.43 -26.22 3.20
CA THR A 72 5.80 -27.61 2.89
C THR A 72 7.01 -27.97 3.72
N VAL A 73 6.84 -28.92 4.62
CA VAL A 73 7.86 -29.37 5.58
C VAL A 73 8.26 -30.79 5.22
N VAL A 74 9.55 -31.01 5.04
CA VAL A 74 10.13 -32.31 4.67
C VAL A 74 11.14 -32.70 5.75
N ASN A 75 10.96 -33.89 6.33
CA ASN A 75 11.89 -34.45 7.30
C ASN A 75 12.84 -35.43 6.61
N ASN A 76 14.12 -35.08 6.50
CA ASN A 76 15.17 -35.95 5.97
C ASN A 76 16.01 -36.61 7.08
N GLY A 77 15.60 -36.45 8.35
CA GLY A 77 16.27 -36.97 9.54
C GLY A 77 15.56 -38.18 10.16
N ALA A 78 15.72 -38.34 11.47
CA ALA A 78 15.03 -39.37 12.26
C ALA A 78 13.53 -39.05 12.46
N ASP A 79 12.77 -39.99 13.02
CA ASP A 79 11.35 -39.75 13.37
C ASP A 79 11.25 -38.65 14.44
N ILE A 80 10.28 -37.75 14.27
CA ILE A 80 10.01 -36.65 15.19
C ILE A 80 8.59 -36.79 15.71
N GLU A 81 8.46 -37.20 16.97
CA GLU A 81 7.17 -37.41 17.62
C GLU A 81 6.42 -36.09 17.85
N GLU A 82 7.13 -35.06 18.32
CA GLU A 82 6.55 -33.73 18.56
C GLU A 82 7.39 -32.64 17.89
N LEU A 83 6.85 -32.07 16.81
CA LEU A 83 7.41 -30.94 16.08
C LEU A 83 6.47 -29.73 16.22
N LEU A 84 6.94 -28.70 16.91
CA LEU A 84 6.30 -27.39 16.95
C LEU A 84 6.92 -26.49 15.88
N LEU A 85 6.10 -26.07 14.93
CA LEU A 85 6.43 -25.06 13.94
C LEU A 85 5.80 -23.74 14.35
N ASP A 86 6.59 -22.68 14.36
CA ASP A 86 6.15 -21.32 14.69
C ASP A 86 6.59 -20.37 13.57
N ASP A 87 5.65 -20.07 12.67
CA ASP A 87 5.84 -19.07 11.62
C ASP A 87 5.50 -17.67 12.16
N LYS A 88 6.54 -16.85 12.36
CA LYS A 88 6.37 -15.48 12.86
C LYS A 88 5.76 -14.58 11.79
N ILE A 89 4.48 -14.25 11.97
CA ILE A 89 3.77 -13.25 11.17
C ILE A 89 3.92 -11.85 11.77
N SER A 90 3.92 -10.83 10.91
CA SER A 90 3.89 -9.43 11.35
C SER A 90 2.60 -9.15 12.14
N PRO A 91 2.66 -8.38 13.24
CA PRO A 91 1.47 -8.02 14.02
C PRO A 91 0.45 -7.18 13.24
N ARG A 92 0.87 -6.58 12.12
CA ARG A 92 -0.01 -5.83 11.20
C ARG A 92 -0.81 -6.74 10.25
N LEU A 93 -0.54 -8.04 10.23
CA LEU A 93 -1.33 -9.04 9.52
C LEU A 93 -2.34 -9.69 10.47
N THR A 94 -3.58 -9.78 10.01
CA THR A 94 -4.67 -10.49 10.67
C THR A 94 -4.75 -11.91 10.14
N LEU A 95 -4.84 -12.87 11.06
CA LEU A 95 -5.10 -14.27 10.72
C LEU A 95 -6.59 -14.45 10.43
N ARG A 96 -6.92 -14.89 9.21
CA ARG A 96 -8.30 -15.13 8.78
C ARG A 96 -8.72 -16.59 8.98
N SER A 97 -7.80 -17.53 8.73
CA SER A 97 -8.06 -18.96 8.84
C SER A 97 -6.77 -19.73 9.07
N GLY A 98 -6.87 -20.91 9.69
CA GLY A 98 -5.73 -21.76 10.06
C GLY A 98 -4.98 -21.23 11.28
N SER A 99 -3.74 -21.66 11.42
CA SER A 99 -2.83 -21.22 12.49
C SER A 99 -1.42 -21.11 11.91
N PRO A 100 -0.62 -20.09 12.24
CA PRO A 100 0.79 -20.05 11.88
C PRO A 100 1.65 -20.94 12.81
N ARG A 101 1.06 -21.43 13.90
CA ARG A 101 1.68 -22.33 14.87
C ARG A 101 1.07 -23.72 14.74
N HIS A 102 1.90 -24.72 14.47
CA HIS A 102 1.44 -26.09 14.27
C HIS A 102 2.24 -27.05 15.15
N LEU A 103 1.52 -27.94 15.84
CA LEU A 103 2.10 -29.07 16.55
C LEU A 103 1.76 -30.34 15.76
N LEU A 104 2.78 -31.08 15.33
CA LEU A 104 2.59 -32.28 14.52
C LEU A 104 3.68 -33.32 14.76
N ARG A 105 3.36 -34.57 14.42
CA ARG A 105 4.34 -35.65 14.29
C ARG A 105 4.84 -35.72 12.85
N LEU A 106 6.14 -35.91 12.65
CA LEU A 106 6.74 -36.00 11.33
C LEU A 106 7.67 -37.21 11.23
N ALA A 107 7.16 -38.26 10.57
CA ALA A 107 7.92 -39.49 10.33
C ALA A 107 9.19 -39.24 9.50
N LYS A 108 10.16 -40.13 9.65
CA LYS A 108 11.38 -40.15 8.83
C LYS A 108 11.01 -40.17 7.33
N ASN A 109 11.69 -39.32 6.55
CA ASN A 109 11.50 -39.19 5.09
C ASN A 109 10.05 -38.85 4.67
N SER A 110 9.26 -38.29 5.59
CA SER A 110 7.90 -37.87 5.30
C SER A 110 7.83 -36.37 5.04
N SER A 111 6.73 -35.95 4.40
CA SER A 111 6.43 -34.54 4.18
C SER A 111 5.02 -34.23 4.62
N CYS A 112 4.80 -33.01 5.10
CA CYS A 112 3.48 -32.48 5.40
C CYS A 112 3.31 -31.10 4.77
N THR A 113 2.06 -30.75 4.47
CA THR A 113 1.69 -29.43 3.95
C THR A 113 0.69 -28.79 4.90
N LEU A 114 1.03 -27.59 5.35
CA LEU A 114 0.25 -26.79 6.28
C LEU A 114 -0.15 -25.50 5.60
N LYS A 115 -1.35 -24.99 5.91
CA LYS A 115 -1.88 -23.79 5.29
C LYS A 115 -2.53 -22.90 6.35
N TYR A 116 -2.29 -21.60 6.21
CA TYR A 116 -3.00 -20.57 6.94
C TYR A 116 -3.23 -19.36 6.05
N THR A 117 -4.24 -18.56 6.36
CA THR A 117 -4.66 -17.42 5.55
C THR A 117 -4.47 -16.13 6.34
N VAL A 118 -3.78 -15.16 5.73
CA VAL A 118 -3.55 -13.84 6.29
C VAL A 118 -4.17 -12.75 5.42
N ALA A 119 -4.57 -11.65 6.03
CA ALA A 119 -4.97 -10.42 5.36
C ALA A 119 -4.50 -9.22 6.20
N GLY A 120 -4.30 -8.06 5.60
CA GLY A 120 -3.88 -6.89 6.38
C GLY A 120 -3.96 -5.58 5.62
N SER A 121 -3.54 -4.53 6.32
CA SER A 121 -3.41 -3.18 5.77
C SER A 121 -2.31 -3.10 4.71
N ARG A 122 -2.31 -2.05 3.88
CA ARG A 122 -1.24 -1.79 2.91
C ARG A 122 0.14 -1.76 3.59
N GLY A 123 1.16 -2.27 2.92
CA GLY A 123 2.52 -2.34 3.46
C GLY A 123 3.38 -3.44 2.86
N PHE A 124 4.62 -3.50 3.35
CA PHE A 124 5.57 -4.57 3.06
C PHE A 124 5.63 -5.53 4.24
N TYR A 125 5.46 -6.82 3.96
CA TYR A 125 5.46 -7.88 4.96
C TYR A 125 6.51 -8.91 4.58
N ASN A 126 7.55 -9.02 5.40
CA ASN A 126 8.60 -10.01 5.21
C ASN A 126 8.33 -11.20 6.11
N PHE A 127 8.40 -12.38 5.53
CA PHE A 127 8.40 -13.65 6.25
C PHE A 127 9.82 -14.20 6.14
N ASP A 128 10.63 -14.10 7.20
CA ASP A 128 12.07 -14.41 7.10
C ASP A 128 12.40 -15.84 7.55
N GLN A 129 11.98 -16.17 8.76
CA GLN A 129 12.42 -17.37 9.47
C GLN A 129 11.22 -18.12 10.04
N ILE A 130 11.37 -19.43 10.19
CA ILE A 130 10.42 -20.31 10.88
C ILE A 130 11.17 -20.93 12.04
N HIS A 131 10.63 -20.78 13.25
CA HIS A 131 11.19 -21.43 14.42
C HIS A 131 10.60 -22.83 14.53
N VAL A 132 11.49 -23.79 14.75
CA VAL A 132 11.15 -25.19 14.83
C VAL A 132 11.66 -25.71 16.15
N THR A 133 10.78 -26.31 16.94
CA THR A 133 11.13 -26.97 18.19
C THR A 133 10.72 -28.43 18.09
N ALA A 134 11.70 -29.33 18.14
CA ALA A 134 11.45 -30.75 18.29
C ALA A 134 11.58 -31.13 19.76
N THR A 135 10.57 -31.83 20.27
CA THR A 135 10.52 -32.31 21.65
C THR A 135 10.46 -33.83 21.62
N GLU A 136 11.26 -34.49 22.46
CA GLU A 136 11.13 -35.94 22.65
C GLU A 136 9.86 -36.29 23.45
N PRO A 137 9.32 -37.52 23.36
CA PRO A 137 8.02 -37.91 23.93
C PRO A 137 7.78 -37.59 25.42
N LEU A 138 8.83 -37.59 26.24
CA LEU A 138 8.78 -37.29 27.68
C LEU A 138 8.97 -35.79 28.00
N GLY A 139 9.27 -34.94 27.02
CA GLY A 139 9.44 -33.49 27.18
C GLY A 139 10.66 -33.05 28.02
N LEU A 140 11.63 -33.93 28.26
CA LEU A 140 12.92 -33.71 28.93
C LEU A 140 13.88 -32.91 28.06
N ILE A 141 14.00 -33.30 26.78
CA ILE A 141 14.96 -32.73 25.84
C ILE A 141 14.20 -32.04 24.71
N ARG A 142 14.63 -30.81 24.41
CA ARG A 142 14.11 -30.00 23.30
C ARG A 142 15.27 -29.55 22.44
N ARG A 143 15.08 -29.62 21.13
CA ARG A 143 15.99 -29.07 20.14
C ARG A 143 15.27 -27.98 19.38
N GLU A 144 15.92 -26.82 19.30
CA GLU A 144 15.40 -25.67 18.59
C GLU A 144 16.30 -25.41 17.38
N GLN A 145 15.67 -25.17 16.24
CA GLN A 145 16.34 -24.79 15.00
C GLN A 145 15.54 -23.67 14.35
N THR A 146 16.23 -22.74 13.71
CA THR A 146 15.60 -21.68 12.92
C THR A 146 15.91 -21.90 11.46
N ILE A 147 14.87 -22.03 10.64
CA ILE A 147 14.99 -22.32 9.21
C ILE A 147 14.63 -21.05 8.42
N HIS A 148 15.52 -20.65 7.52
CA HIS A 148 15.30 -19.52 6.63
C HIS A 148 14.40 -19.91 5.47
N ALA A 149 13.23 -19.29 5.37
CA ALA A 149 12.23 -19.56 4.34
C ALA A 149 11.69 -18.24 3.77
N SER A 150 12.60 -17.34 3.37
CA SER A 150 12.28 -15.95 3.06
C SER A 150 11.23 -15.79 1.97
N GLN A 151 10.17 -15.04 2.26
CA GLN A 151 9.15 -14.59 1.30
C GLN A 151 8.75 -13.14 1.61
N GLN A 152 8.33 -12.40 0.59
CA GLN A 152 7.83 -11.03 0.74
C GLN A 152 6.42 -10.91 0.18
N LEU A 153 5.51 -10.37 0.98
CA LEU A 153 4.16 -9.99 0.58
C LEU A 153 4.06 -8.47 0.54
N ILE A 154 3.60 -7.95 -0.60
CA ILE A 154 3.30 -6.53 -0.79
C ILE A 154 1.79 -6.36 -0.84
N ILE A 155 1.23 -5.63 0.12
CA ILE A 155 -0.19 -5.26 0.10
C ILE A 155 -0.31 -3.84 -0.45
N PHE A 156 -0.92 -3.71 -1.61
CA PHE A 156 -1.18 -2.42 -2.26
C PHE A 156 -2.39 -1.71 -1.64
N PRO A 157 -2.42 -0.37 -1.68
CA PRO A 157 -3.59 0.38 -1.23
C PRO A 157 -4.85 -0.01 -2.02
N GLY A 158 -6.00 0.02 -1.36
CA GLY A 158 -7.29 -0.24 -2.00
C GLY A 158 -7.61 0.81 -3.07
N VAL A 159 -7.56 0.43 -4.34
CA VAL A 159 -7.89 1.33 -5.46
C VAL A 159 -9.39 1.29 -5.71
N LYS A 160 -10.10 2.36 -5.35
CA LYS A 160 -11.48 2.54 -5.83
C LYS A 160 -11.42 3.06 -7.26
N LYS A 161 -11.99 2.30 -8.21
CA LYS A 161 -11.97 2.65 -9.65
C LYS A 161 -12.67 3.99 -9.89
N LEU A 162 -11.94 4.99 -10.35
CA LEU A 162 -12.51 6.25 -10.85
C LEU A 162 -12.73 6.11 -12.37
N LYS A 163 -13.93 6.46 -12.86
CA LYS A 163 -14.28 6.26 -14.28
C LYS A 163 -13.50 7.22 -15.21
N THR A 164 -13.47 8.51 -14.89
CA THR A 164 -12.71 9.53 -15.61
C THR A 164 -12.53 10.72 -14.68
N VAL A 165 -11.35 11.34 -14.70
CA VAL A 165 -11.06 12.57 -13.96
C VAL A 165 -10.68 13.62 -14.99
N ALA A 166 -11.59 14.54 -15.28
CA ALA A 166 -11.35 15.66 -16.17
C ALA A 166 -10.20 16.54 -15.64
N ILE A 167 -9.09 16.54 -16.36
CA ILE A 167 -7.98 17.47 -16.18
C ILE A 167 -7.96 18.44 -17.35
N HIS A 168 -7.55 19.68 -17.10
CA HIS A 168 -7.55 20.74 -18.12
C HIS A 168 -6.14 21.27 -18.38
N PRO A 169 -5.15 20.42 -18.73
CA PRO A 169 -3.74 20.80 -18.83
C PRO A 169 -3.55 22.10 -19.63
N LEU A 170 -2.80 23.07 -19.08
CA LEU A 170 -2.45 24.33 -19.78
C LEU A 170 -1.69 24.05 -21.08
N ARG A 171 -0.95 22.94 -21.12
CA ARG A 171 -0.20 22.52 -22.30
C ARG A 171 -0.24 21.00 -22.43
N THR A 172 -0.52 20.54 -23.63
CA THR A 172 -0.51 19.12 -23.99
C THR A 172 0.62 18.92 -24.96
N ARG A 173 1.51 17.96 -24.71
CA ARG A 173 2.60 17.72 -25.64
C ARG A 173 2.04 17.07 -26.90
N VAL A 174 2.23 17.73 -28.04
CA VAL A 174 1.96 17.13 -29.35
C VAL A 174 3.02 16.06 -29.57
N TYR A 175 2.66 14.79 -29.38
CA TYR A 175 3.56 13.68 -29.65
C TYR A 175 3.49 13.37 -31.16
N ALA A 176 4.56 13.68 -31.88
CA ALA A 176 4.79 13.26 -33.25
C ALA A 176 5.85 12.15 -33.23
N GLY A 177 5.44 10.89 -33.05
CA GLY A 177 6.36 9.76 -33.11
C GLY A 177 5.93 8.54 -32.29
N THR A 178 6.55 7.40 -32.58
CA THR A 178 6.04 6.06 -32.24
C THR A 178 6.60 5.54 -30.91
N ILE A 179 5.82 5.62 -29.83
CA ILE A 179 5.62 4.47 -28.91
C ILE A 179 4.15 4.48 -28.48
N PRO A 180 3.45 3.32 -28.58
CA PRO A 180 2.03 3.26 -28.84
C PRO A 180 1.20 3.13 -27.55
N GLY A 181 -0.02 3.64 -27.61
CA GLY A 181 -1.11 3.07 -26.84
C GLY A 181 -1.09 1.56 -27.02
N ARG A 182 -0.84 0.81 -25.94
CA ARG A 182 -1.05 -0.64 -25.91
C ARG A 182 -2.52 -0.91 -25.59
N ILE A 183 -3.38 -0.30 -26.39
CA ILE A 183 -4.69 -0.79 -26.79
C ILE A 183 -4.66 -0.63 -28.31
N GLY A 184 -4.39 -1.74 -29.00
CA GLY A 184 -4.61 -1.79 -30.44
C GLY A 184 -6.11 -1.67 -30.67
N GLY A 185 -6.55 -0.43 -30.92
CA GLY A 185 -7.81 -0.11 -31.55
C GLY A 185 -7.49 0.82 -32.72
N THR A 186 -8.06 0.54 -33.87
CA THR A 186 -8.23 1.53 -34.94
C THR A 186 -9.14 2.63 -34.41
N GLY A 187 -8.57 3.60 -33.70
CA GLY A 187 -9.37 4.55 -32.92
C GLY A 187 -8.61 5.83 -32.62
N THR A 188 -8.26 6.59 -33.64
CA THR A 188 -8.44 8.05 -33.55
C THR A 188 -9.94 8.27 -33.70
N GLU A 189 -10.67 8.47 -32.60
CA GLU A 189 -12.11 8.72 -32.68
C GLU A 189 -12.35 9.94 -33.58
N PHE A 190 -13.24 9.76 -34.55
CA PHE A 190 -13.64 10.80 -35.48
C PHE A 190 -14.28 11.94 -34.66
N PHE A 191 -13.62 13.09 -34.65
CA PHE A 191 -14.10 14.27 -33.92
C PHE A 191 -15.10 15.06 -34.78
N GLY A 192 -14.84 15.15 -36.08
CA GLY A 192 -15.70 15.87 -37.01
C GLY A 192 -15.08 15.98 -38.40
N VAL A 193 -15.73 16.79 -39.25
CA VAL A 193 -15.21 17.18 -40.55
C VAL A 193 -15.05 18.69 -40.57
N ARG A 194 -13.92 19.18 -41.05
CA ARG A 194 -13.74 20.61 -41.35
C ARG A 194 -13.32 20.84 -42.79
N GLU A 195 -13.40 22.09 -43.24
CA GLU A 195 -12.85 22.48 -44.53
C GLU A 195 -11.32 22.28 -44.55
N TYR A 196 -10.85 21.70 -45.65
CA TYR A 196 -9.44 21.41 -45.90
C TYR A 196 -8.66 22.71 -46.03
N GLN A 197 -7.58 22.85 -45.27
CA GLN A 197 -6.68 23.98 -45.36
C GLN A 197 -5.39 23.58 -46.08
N SER A 198 -4.80 24.52 -46.81
CA SER A 198 -3.51 24.34 -47.47
C SER A 198 -2.43 24.05 -46.42
N GLY A 199 -2.03 22.78 -46.31
CA GLY A 199 -1.12 22.28 -45.27
C GLY A 199 -1.57 20.97 -44.65
N ASP A 200 -2.86 20.63 -44.77
CA ASP A 200 -3.41 19.35 -44.33
C ASP A 200 -2.88 18.19 -45.19
N SER A 201 -2.74 17.01 -44.60
CA SER A 201 -2.30 15.82 -45.33
C SER A 201 -3.39 15.38 -46.32
N PRO A 202 -3.06 15.08 -47.59
CA PRO A 202 -4.03 14.54 -48.55
C PRO A 202 -4.69 13.22 -48.09
N ARG A 203 -4.03 12.48 -47.18
CA ARG A 203 -4.57 11.24 -46.58
C ARG A 203 -5.72 11.48 -45.61
N THR A 204 -5.87 12.70 -45.09
CA THR A 204 -6.93 13.07 -44.16
C THR A 204 -8.20 13.56 -44.86
N ILE A 205 -8.18 13.70 -46.19
CA ILE A 205 -9.34 14.15 -46.99
C ILE A 205 -10.50 13.16 -46.85
N ASN A 206 -11.64 13.67 -46.42
CA ASN A 206 -12.90 12.94 -46.44
C ASN A 206 -13.54 13.08 -47.83
N TRP A 207 -13.23 12.13 -48.70
CA TRP A 207 -13.76 12.09 -50.06
C TRP A 207 -15.29 12.03 -50.11
N ARG A 208 -15.94 11.41 -49.11
CA ARG A 208 -17.41 11.31 -49.04
C ARG A 208 -18.07 12.64 -48.70
N ALA A 209 -17.47 13.44 -47.81
CA ALA A 209 -17.97 14.77 -47.46
C ALA A 209 -17.70 15.78 -48.60
N SER A 210 -16.51 15.69 -49.22
CA SER A 210 -16.11 16.54 -50.35
C SER A 210 -16.96 16.28 -51.61
N ALA A 211 -17.33 15.03 -51.88
CA ALA A 211 -18.20 14.69 -53.01
C ALA A 211 -19.63 15.27 -52.89
N ARG A 212 -20.07 15.65 -51.68
CA ARG A 212 -21.40 16.24 -51.44
C ARG A 212 -21.42 17.77 -51.59
N HIS A 213 -20.25 18.41 -51.63
CA HIS A 213 -20.12 19.87 -51.68
C HIS A 213 -19.13 20.28 -52.77
N PRO A 214 -19.60 20.45 -54.02
CA PRO A 214 -18.74 20.85 -55.13
C PRO A 214 -18.04 22.18 -54.83
N GLY A 215 -16.71 22.23 -54.99
CA GLY A 215 -15.91 23.44 -54.80
C GLY A 215 -15.22 23.58 -53.43
N SER A 216 -15.47 22.67 -52.48
CA SER A 216 -14.77 22.63 -51.19
C SER A 216 -14.28 21.23 -50.87
N LEU A 217 -13.03 21.14 -50.38
CA LEU A 217 -12.47 19.90 -49.87
C LEU A 217 -12.65 19.86 -48.37
N PHE A 218 -12.92 18.67 -47.84
CA PHE A 218 -13.14 18.44 -46.42
C PHE A 218 -12.13 17.45 -45.87
N SER A 219 -11.62 17.70 -44.67
CA SER A 219 -10.67 16.84 -43.96
C SER A 219 -11.30 16.25 -42.70
N ASN A 220 -10.99 14.99 -42.41
CA ASN A 220 -11.36 14.33 -41.16
C ASN A 220 -10.55 14.94 -40.01
N GLU A 221 -11.25 15.44 -39.00
CA GLU A 221 -10.63 15.76 -37.72
C GLU A 221 -10.71 14.55 -36.80
N TYR A 222 -9.56 14.24 -36.21
CA TYR A 222 -9.38 13.17 -35.27
C TYR A 222 -9.14 13.77 -33.89
N GLN A 223 -9.75 13.20 -32.86
CA GLN A 223 -9.49 13.63 -31.49
C GLN A 223 -8.02 13.35 -31.15
N GLN A 224 -7.26 14.41 -30.89
CA GLN A 224 -5.87 14.29 -30.49
C GLN A 224 -5.81 13.82 -29.03
N GLU A 225 -5.18 12.67 -28.76
CA GLU A 225 -4.87 12.25 -27.40
C GLU A 225 -3.93 13.27 -26.77
N ARG A 226 -4.48 14.09 -25.88
CA ARG A 226 -3.76 15.12 -25.14
C ARG A 226 -3.05 14.46 -23.97
N VAL A 227 -1.78 14.11 -24.17
CA VAL A 227 -0.94 13.60 -23.09
C VAL A 227 -0.47 14.75 -22.21
N ALA A 228 -0.88 14.73 -20.94
CA ALA A 228 -0.42 15.66 -19.91
C ALA A 228 0.59 15.02 -18.97
N ASP A 229 1.49 15.85 -18.44
CA ASP A 229 2.26 15.51 -17.26
C ASP A 229 1.42 15.83 -16.01
N VAL A 230 1.17 14.82 -15.18
CA VAL A 230 0.38 14.92 -13.95
C VAL A 230 1.24 14.52 -12.76
N GLY A 231 1.37 15.40 -11.79
CA GLY A 231 2.00 15.14 -10.49
C GLY A 231 0.96 14.92 -9.41
N VAL A 232 0.85 13.70 -8.89
CA VAL A 232 0.03 13.41 -7.70
C VAL A 232 0.90 13.63 -6.46
N VAL A 233 0.50 14.52 -5.58
CA VAL A 233 1.20 14.81 -4.32
C VAL A 233 0.34 14.28 -3.17
N LEU A 234 0.86 13.32 -2.42
CA LEU A 234 0.27 12.80 -1.20
C LEU A 234 0.91 13.48 0.00
N ASP A 235 0.11 14.17 0.79
CA ASP A 235 0.53 14.76 2.05
C ASP A 235 0.51 13.71 3.17
N ALA A 236 1.72 13.34 3.61
CA ALA A 236 1.99 12.39 4.66
C ALA A 236 2.50 13.09 5.94
N ARG A 237 2.32 14.42 6.07
CA ARG A 237 2.65 15.13 7.31
C ARG A 237 1.68 14.74 8.42
N ALA A 238 2.20 14.58 9.63
CA ALA A 238 1.37 14.34 10.81
C ALA A 238 0.35 15.47 11.06
N SER A 239 0.69 16.73 10.75
CA SER A 239 -0.21 17.88 10.89
C SER A 239 -1.44 17.84 9.95
N ALA A 240 -1.33 17.12 8.83
CA ALA A 240 -2.40 16.94 7.87
C ALA A 240 -3.21 15.66 8.14
N ASN A 241 -2.92 14.92 9.22
CA ASN A 241 -3.58 13.67 9.53
C ASN A 241 -4.31 13.70 10.86
N VAL A 242 -5.41 12.95 10.93
CA VAL A 242 -6.14 12.65 12.15
C VAL A 242 -6.10 11.14 12.37
N PHE A 243 -5.73 10.74 13.59
CA PHE A 243 -5.76 9.35 14.06
C PHE A 243 -6.81 9.18 15.16
N HIS A 244 -7.69 8.19 15.02
CA HIS A 244 -8.68 7.86 16.05
C HIS A 244 -9.10 6.38 15.95
N LEU A 245 -9.10 5.64 17.06
CA LEU A 245 -9.51 4.22 17.16
C LEU A 245 -8.95 3.34 16.02
N ASP A 246 -7.64 3.37 15.83
CA ASP A 246 -6.88 2.62 14.80
C ASP A 246 -7.23 2.97 13.34
N GLN A 247 -8.03 4.00 13.11
CA GLN A 247 -8.31 4.56 11.79
C GLN A 247 -7.53 5.86 11.58
N SER A 248 -7.11 6.06 10.34
CA SER A 248 -6.31 7.21 9.94
C SER A 248 -6.88 7.85 8.70
N LEU A 249 -7.10 9.16 8.73
CA LEU A 249 -7.53 9.94 7.56
C LEU A 249 -6.54 9.79 6.39
N PHE A 250 -5.28 9.54 6.71
CA PHE A 250 -4.21 9.28 5.75
C PHE A 250 -4.49 8.05 4.86
N GLU A 251 -5.12 6.99 5.38
CA GLU A 251 -5.44 5.80 4.57
C GLU A 251 -6.41 6.15 3.43
N TYR A 252 -7.35 7.06 3.68
CA TYR A 252 -8.24 7.58 2.64
C TYR A 252 -7.50 8.46 1.64
N SER A 253 -6.52 9.25 2.11
CA SER A 253 -5.65 10.06 1.26
C SER A 253 -4.79 9.19 0.34
N VAL A 254 -4.24 8.09 0.86
CA VAL A 254 -3.48 7.10 0.08
C VAL A 254 -4.38 6.42 -0.94
N ALA A 255 -5.59 5.99 -0.56
CA ALA A 255 -6.56 5.39 -1.49
C ALA A 255 -6.97 6.38 -2.59
N ALA A 256 -7.15 7.66 -2.26
CA ALA A 256 -7.43 8.72 -3.22
C ALA A 256 -6.26 8.92 -4.20
N ALA A 257 -5.04 9.06 -3.69
CA ALA A 257 -3.84 9.18 -4.51
C ALA A 257 -3.66 7.97 -5.45
N ALA A 258 -3.90 6.75 -4.95
CA ALA A 258 -3.87 5.52 -5.74
C ALA A 258 -4.92 5.53 -6.86
N GLY A 259 -6.17 5.88 -6.53
CA GLY A 259 -7.27 5.97 -7.48
C GLY A 259 -7.05 7.03 -8.57
N LEU A 260 -6.55 8.20 -8.20
CA LEU A 260 -6.23 9.28 -9.13
C LEU A 260 -5.08 8.89 -10.06
N ALA A 261 -3.99 8.35 -9.52
CA ALA A 261 -2.86 7.93 -10.31
C ALA A 261 -3.25 6.81 -11.30
N ASP A 262 -4.05 5.84 -10.85
CA ASP A 262 -4.59 4.77 -11.70
C ASP A 262 -5.46 5.34 -12.82
N ALA A 263 -6.36 6.29 -12.50
CA ALA A 263 -7.24 6.93 -13.47
C ALA A 263 -6.49 7.79 -14.49
N PHE A 264 -5.48 8.56 -14.06
CA PHE A 264 -4.67 9.37 -14.96
C PHE A 264 -3.80 8.52 -15.87
N LEU A 265 -3.22 7.42 -15.38
CA LEU A 265 -2.48 6.46 -16.20
C LEU A 265 -3.40 5.75 -17.19
N ALA A 266 -4.63 5.39 -16.79
CA ALA A 266 -5.63 4.78 -17.65
C ALA A 266 -6.08 5.72 -18.78
N GLN A 267 -6.08 7.03 -18.55
CA GLN A 267 -6.33 8.07 -19.55
C GLN A 267 -5.14 8.37 -20.47
N GLY A 268 -4.00 7.67 -20.32
CA GLY A 268 -2.82 7.86 -21.16
C GLY A 268 -1.88 9.00 -20.72
N ASN A 269 -2.09 9.60 -19.54
CA ASN A 269 -1.22 10.66 -19.03
C ASN A 269 0.09 10.11 -18.45
N ARG A 270 1.12 10.97 -18.38
CA ARG A 270 2.32 10.70 -17.58
C ARG A 270 2.03 11.03 -16.14
N VAL A 271 2.18 10.06 -15.25
CA VAL A 271 1.89 10.28 -13.83
C VAL A 271 3.15 10.11 -13.01
N GLY A 272 3.49 11.14 -12.23
CA GLY A 272 4.47 11.08 -11.16
C GLY A 272 3.77 11.12 -9.80
N LEU A 273 4.42 10.54 -8.78
CA LEU A 273 3.96 10.59 -7.39
C LEU A 273 4.99 11.31 -6.54
N LEU A 274 4.53 12.17 -5.63
CA LEU A 274 5.32 12.73 -4.55
C LEU A 274 4.65 12.40 -3.21
N VAL A 275 5.36 11.74 -2.31
CA VAL A 275 4.95 11.53 -0.92
C VAL A 275 5.72 12.54 -0.07
N TYR A 276 4.98 13.41 0.63
CA TYR A 276 5.53 14.56 1.34
C TYR A 276 5.24 14.47 2.84
N GLY A 277 6.24 14.23 3.69
CA GLY A 277 6.02 14.06 5.13
C GLY A 277 7.32 13.83 5.91
N SER A 278 7.52 12.62 6.46
CA SER A 278 8.79 12.25 7.12
C SER A 278 9.98 12.34 6.17
N TYR A 279 9.79 11.90 4.93
CA TYR A 279 10.77 11.95 3.85
C TYR A 279 10.11 12.42 2.56
N LEU A 280 10.93 12.81 1.59
CA LEU A 280 10.49 13.17 0.24
C LEU A 280 10.64 11.95 -0.68
N GLY A 281 9.57 11.18 -0.86
CA GLY A 281 9.55 10.06 -1.79
C GLY A 281 9.02 10.52 -3.14
N TRP A 282 9.82 10.45 -4.21
CA TRP A 282 9.34 10.85 -5.55
C TRP A 282 9.43 9.72 -6.56
N THR A 283 8.48 9.69 -7.49
CA THR A 283 8.56 8.92 -8.74
C THR A 283 8.38 9.86 -9.92
N MET A 284 9.34 9.84 -10.85
CA MET A 284 9.28 10.69 -12.04
C MET A 284 8.07 10.33 -12.91
N PRO A 285 7.45 11.30 -13.60
CA PRO A 285 6.32 11.01 -14.47
C PRO A 285 6.62 9.94 -15.53
N GLY A 286 5.75 8.95 -15.64
CA GLY A 286 5.90 7.82 -16.56
C GLY A 286 4.56 7.27 -17.01
N TYR A 287 4.59 6.23 -17.86
CA TYR A 287 3.39 5.63 -18.44
C TYR A 287 3.24 4.16 -18.09
N GLY A 288 2.01 3.67 -18.29
CA GLY A 288 1.71 2.25 -18.40
C GLY A 288 1.84 1.47 -17.09
N LYS A 289 1.82 0.14 -17.23
CA LYS A 289 1.72 -0.80 -16.10
C LYS A 289 2.94 -0.77 -15.17
N ILE A 290 4.13 -0.51 -15.71
CA ILE A 290 5.36 -0.42 -14.90
C ILE A 290 5.31 0.83 -14.02
N GLN A 291 4.88 1.98 -14.56
CA GLN A 291 4.72 3.19 -13.76
C GLN A 291 3.64 3.00 -12.70
N ARG A 292 2.51 2.38 -13.07
CA ARG A 292 1.45 2.04 -12.13
C ARG A 292 1.98 1.23 -10.95
N GLU A 293 2.77 0.19 -11.21
CA GLU A 293 3.37 -0.62 -10.15
C GLU A 293 4.27 0.21 -9.24
N ARG A 294 5.16 1.04 -9.81
CA ARG A 294 6.08 1.89 -9.03
C ARG A 294 5.33 2.83 -8.09
N ILE A 295 4.26 3.46 -8.59
CA ILE A 295 3.40 4.33 -7.79
C ILE A 295 2.69 3.54 -6.69
N MET A 296 2.06 2.41 -7.02
CA MET A 296 1.36 1.59 -6.03
C MET A 296 2.30 1.06 -4.94
N ARG A 297 3.54 0.68 -5.32
CA ARG A 297 4.57 0.25 -4.37
C ARG A 297 5.03 1.39 -3.47
N ALA A 298 5.22 2.59 -4.01
CA ALA A 298 5.53 3.78 -3.22
C ALA A 298 4.40 4.12 -2.23
N LEU A 299 3.13 4.02 -2.66
CA LEU A 299 1.96 4.22 -1.81
C LEU A 299 1.78 3.11 -0.76
N ALA A 300 2.15 1.87 -1.07
CA ALA A 300 2.14 0.77 -0.09
C ALA A 300 3.09 1.05 1.09
N GLY A 301 4.25 1.66 0.81
CA GLY A 301 5.23 2.05 1.83
C GLY A 301 5.06 3.42 2.45
N ALA A 302 4.08 4.21 2.03
CA ALA A 302 3.92 5.58 2.52
C ALA A 302 3.47 5.58 3.99
N GLU A 303 4.14 6.32 4.86
CA GLU A 303 3.79 6.42 6.28
C GLU A 303 3.68 7.88 6.71
N VAL A 304 2.78 8.14 7.65
CA VAL A 304 2.64 9.47 8.24
C VAL A 304 3.90 9.78 9.04
N GLY A 305 4.43 10.98 8.84
CA GLY A 305 5.71 11.39 9.40
C GLY A 305 5.68 12.76 10.03
N VAL A 306 6.48 12.92 11.09
CA VAL A 306 6.85 14.22 11.63
C VAL A 306 8.22 14.58 11.07
N SER A 307 8.33 15.74 10.44
CA SER A 307 9.60 16.29 9.97
C SER A 307 9.64 17.78 10.25
N SER A 308 10.74 18.25 10.83
CA SER A 308 10.97 19.69 11.02
C SER A 308 11.22 20.40 9.69
N VAL A 309 11.87 19.71 8.75
CA VAL A 309 12.21 20.23 7.41
C VAL A 309 10.96 20.27 6.53
N PHE A 310 10.18 19.19 6.51
CA PHE A 310 8.99 19.07 5.66
C PHE A 310 7.71 19.38 6.44
N SER A 311 7.77 20.31 7.39
CA SER A 311 6.66 20.73 8.24
C SER A 311 5.58 21.51 7.46
N GLY A 312 6.01 22.29 6.47
CA GLY A 312 5.13 23.02 5.53
C GLY A 312 5.48 22.66 4.08
N LEU A 313 4.61 22.99 3.10
CA LEU A 313 4.83 22.64 1.69
C LEU A 313 5.97 23.43 1.00
N GLN A 314 6.67 24.34 1.68
CA GLN A 314 7.67 25.24 1.07
C GLN A 314 8.81 24.53 0.33
N HIS A 315 9.11 23.28 0.68
CA HIS A 315 10.13 22.47 0.01
C HIS A 315 9.61 21.68 -1.19
N LEU A 316 8.35 21.87 -1.58
CA LEU A 316 7.80 21.33 -2.81
C LEU A 316 8.44 22.08 -3.99
N SER A 317 9.60 21.58 -4.42
CA SER A 317 10.33 22.10 -5.56
C SER A 317 9.55 21.85 -6.87
N PRO A 318 9.34 22.90 -7.70
CA PRO A 318 8.68 22.77 -8.99
C PRO A 318 9.39 21.79 -9.93
N HIS A 319 10.71 21.65 -9.80
CA HIS A 319 11.54 20.82 -10.67
C HIS A 319 11.24 19.31 -10.57
N MET A 320 10.45 18.90 -9.57
CA MET A 320 10.02 17.50 -9.45
C MET A 320 8.99 17.11 -10.51
N PHE A 321 8.31 18.09 -11.10
CA PHE A 321 7.40 17.88 -12.21
C PHE A 321 7.80 18.75 -13.40
N PRO A 322 7.49 18.34 -14.64
CA PRO A 322 7.69 19.19 -15.81
C PRO A 322 6.94 20.53 -15.65
N PRO A 323 7.50 21.65 -16.14
CA PRO A 323 6.82 22.95 -16.11
C PRO A 323 5.43 22.86 -16.76
N GLU A 324 4.48 23.66 -16.25
CA GLU A 324 3.09 23.72 -16.76
C GLU A 324 2.30 22.41 -16.61
N SER A 325 2.77 21.48 -15.77
CA SER A 325 2.05 20.23 -15.45
C SER A 325 0.84 20.46 -14.54
N GLN A 326 -0.07 19.49 -14.55
CA GLN A 326 -1.17 19.40 -13.60
C GLN A 326 -0.63 18.81 -12.28
N ILE A 327 -0.76 19.55 -11.19
CA ILE A 327 -0.48 19.07 -9.83
C ILE A 327 -1.82 18.76 -9.15
N VAL A 328 -1.94 17.56 -8.61
CA VAL A 328 -3.09 17.13 -7.80
C VAL A 328 -2.59 16.82 -6.39
N LEU A 329 -2.84 17.73 -5.46
CA LEU A 329 -2.48 17.58 -4.05
C LEU A 329 -3.62 16.88 -3.30
N VAL A 330 -3.31 15.79 -2.61
CA VAL A 330 -4.21 15.13 -1.66
C VAL A 330 -3.75 15.49 -0.25
N SER A 331 -4.45 16.42 0.40
CA SER A 331 -4.09 16.95 1.72
C SER A 331 -5.32 17.51 2.43
N SER A 332 -5.43 17.29 3.75
CA SER A 332 -6.45 17.97 4.57
C SER A 332 -6.20 19.48 4.70
N LEU A 333 -5.04 19.97 4.25
CA LEU A 333 -4.56 21.35 4.27
C LEU A 333 -4.37 21.92 5.68
N VAL A 334 -3.26 22.61 5.87
CA VAL A 334 -3.01 23.49 7.02
C VAL A 334 -2.87 24.94 6.56
N ASN A 335 -3.03 25.90 7.47
CA ASN A 335 -3.07 27.33 7.14
C ASN A 335 -1.85 27.81 6.32
N ASP A 336 -0.67 27.27 6.63
CA ASP A 336 0.60 27.67 6.00
C ASP A 336 0.76 27.14 4.56
N ASP A 337 -0.11 26.24 4.10
CA ASP A 337 -0.02 25.65 2.77
C ASP A 337 -0.47 26.61 1.66
N LEU A 338 -1.27 27.63 2.00
CA LEU A 338 -1.92 28.50 1.03
C LEU A 338 -0.93 29.25 0.14
N ASP A 339 0.09 29.87 0.74
CA ASP A 339 1.07 30.69 0.02
C ASP A 339 1.86 29.84 -0.99
N VAL A 340 2.19 28.61 -0.62
CA VAL A 340 2.92 27.68 -1.48
C VAL A 340 2.08 27.28 -2.70
N LEU A 341 0.80 26.97 -2.50
CA LEU A 341 -0.09 26.60 -3.61
C LEU A 341 -0.32 27.77 -4.57
N ILE A 342 -0.44 29.00 -4.05
CA ILE A 342 -0.52 30.22 -4.86
C ILE A 342 0.78 30.44 -5.65
N GLN A 343 1.94 30.22 -5.02
CA GLN A 343 3.24 30.34 -5.67
C GLN A 343 3.42 29.32 -6.81
N LEU A 344 2.98 28.06 -6.61
CA LEU A 344 2.98 27.04 -7.67
C LEU A 344 2.10 27.48 -8.84
N ARG A 345 0.90 28.00 -8.57
CA ARG A 345 0.03 28.54 -9.62
C ARG A 345 0.67 29.72 -10.36
N GLY A 346 1.31 30.63 -9.63
CA GLY A 346 2.04 31.77 -10.20
C GLY A 346 3.21 31.37 -11.10
N ARG A 347 3.79 30.19 -10.88
CA ARG A 347 4.82 29.58 -11.74
C ARG A 347 4.27 28.85 -12.97
N GLY A 348 2.94 28.87 -13.18
CA GLY A 348 2.29 28.27 -14.34
C GLY A 348 1.80 26.84 -14.15
N TYR A 349 1.86 26.27 -12.94
CA TYR A 349 1.27 24.95 -12.66
C TYR A 349 -0.25 25.04 -12.52
N GLN A 350 -0.96 24.01 -12.96
CA GLN A 350 -2.37 23.86 -12.63
C GLN A 350 -2.52 23.06 -11.36
N VAL A 351 -3.03 23.70 -10.31
CA VAL A 351 -3.17 23.06 -9.01
C VAL A 351 -4.63 22.68 -8.77
N MET A 352 -4.84 21.40 -8.49
CA MET A 352 -6.06 20.85 -7.93
C MET A 352 -5.75 20.31 -6.54
N VAL A 353 -6.62 20.60 -5.58
CA VAL A 353 -6.51 20.05 -4.23
C VAL A 353 -7.72 19.16 -3.95
N ILE A 354 -7.46 17.94 -3.51
CA ILE A 354 -8.44 17.04 -2.95
C ILE A 354 -8.21 17.05 -1.45
N SER A 355 -9.19 17.54 -0.71
CA SER A 355 -9.05 17.78 0.72
C SER A 355 -10.03 16.91 1.51
N PRO A 356 -9.58 15.75 2.04
CA PRO A 356 -10.33 14.99 3.02
C PRO A 356 -10.72 15.88 4.20
N ASP A 357 -11.97 15.79 4.67
CA ASP A 357 -12.49 16.60 5.77
C ASP A 357 -12.16 15.97 7.14
N PRO A 358 -11.18 16.52 7.89
CA PRO A 358 -10.80 15.98 9.20
C PRO A 358 -11.91 16.14 10.23
N ALA A 359 -12.69 17.23 10.18
CA ALA A 359 -13.73 17.51 11.18
C ALA A 359 -14.90 16.51 11.05
N ARG A 360 -15.28 16.17 9.82
CA ARG A 360 -16.29 15.12 9.56
C ARG A 360 -15.82 13.74 9.98
N PHE A 361 -14.54 13.44 9.71
CA PHE A 361 -13.93 12.18 10.11
C PHE A 361 -13.91 12.01 11.63
N GLU A 362 -13.51 13.05 12.38
CA GLU A 362 -13.56 13.03 13.86
C GLU A 362 -14.98 12.95 14.41
N ARG A 363 -15.95 13.71 13.87
CA ARG A 363 -17.34 13.68 14.36
C ARG A 363 -17.94 12.28 14.27
N GLY A 364 -17.68 11.54 13.19
CA GLY A 364 -18.17 10.17 13.03
C GLY A 364 -17.70 9.21 14.14
N LEU A 365 -16.73 9.62 14.95
CA LEU A 365 -16.01 8.81 15.92
C LEU A 365 -16.08 9.33 17.37
N LEU A 366 -16.62 10.54 17.61
CA LEU A 366 -16.73 11.18 18.94
C LEU A 366 -18.17 11.13 19.49
N SER A 367 -18.33 11.20 20.83
CA SER A 367 -19.64 11.23 21.51
C SER A 367 -20.32 12.60 21.40
N ASP A 368 -21.66 12.62 21.31
CA ASP A 368 -22.50 13.83 21.19
C ASP A 368 -22.49 14.69 22.48
N LEU A 369 -21.42 15.47 22.66
CA LEU A 369 -21.31 16.47 23.72
C LEU A 369 -21.49 17.88 23.13
N PRO A 370 -22.25 18.79 23.77
CA PRO A 370 -22.48 20.15 23.26
C PRO A 370 -21.20 20.96 22.99
N LYS A 371 -20.13 20.69 23.75
CA LYS A 371 -18.81 21.34 23.56
C LYS A 371 -18.11 20.87 22.29
N VAL A 372 -18.28 19.60 21.91
CA VAL A 372 -17.72 19.01 20.69
C VAL A 372 -18.39 19.63 19.46
N GLU A 373 -19.71 19.82 19.52
CA GLU A 373 -20.46 20.46 18.43
C GLU A 373 -19.98 21.89 18.15
N LEU A 374 -19.73 22.69 19.19
CA LEU A 374 -19.22 24.07 19.02
C LEU A 374 -17.79 24.07 18.44
N ALA A 375 -16.90 23.24 18.99
CA ALA A 375 -15.52 23.13 18.52
C ALA A 375 -15.46 22.73 17.04
N GLU A 376 -16.25 21.76 16.64
CA GLU A 376 -16.32 21.32 15.26
C GLU A 376 -16.92 22.39 14.34
N ARG A 377 -17.93 23.13 14.79
CA ARG A 377 -18.48 24.24 14.02
C ARG A 377 -17.41 25.30 13.74
N ILE A 378 -16.56 25.60 14.73
CA ILE A 378 -15.42 26.52 14.58
C ILE A 378 -14.42 25.96 13.55
N ILE A 379 -13.97 24.71 13.72
CA ILE A 379 -13.01 24.06 12.80
C ILE A 379 -13.56 24.04 11.36
N ARG A 380 -14.84 23.73 11.17
CA ARG A 380 -15.47 23.74 9.85
C ARG A 380 -15.56 25.15 9.25
N MET A 381 -15.83 26.17 10.06
CA MET A 381 -15.83 27.56 9.60
C MET A 381 -14.44 27.99 9.13
N GLU A 382 -13.40 27.72 9.91
CA GLU A 382 -12.01 28.01 9.55
C GLU A 382 -11.59 27.29 8.27
N ARG A 383 -11.88 25.97 8.18
CA ARG A 383 -11.66 25.17 6.97
C ARG A 383 -12.36 25.77 5.75
N ASN A 384 -13.64 26.12 5.86
CA ASN A 384 -14.39 26.71 4.75
C ASN A 384 -13.81 28.06 4.30
N LEU A 385 -13.28 28.87 5.24
CA LEU A 385 -12.58 30.10 4.91
C LEU A 385 -11.28 29.82 4.14
N LEU A 386 -10.50 28.81 4.56
CA LEU A 386 -9.28 28.39 3.88
C LEU A 386 -9.56 27.91 2.45
N LEU A 387 -10.53 27.00 2.26
CA LEU A 387 -10.89 26.48 0.93
C LEU A 387 -11.37 27.62 0.01
N ARG A 388 -12.20 28.55 0.51
CA ARG A 388 -12.65 29.72 -0.27
C ARG A 388 -11.50 30.64 -0.68
N ARG A 389 -10.46 30.80 0.15
CA ARG A 389 -9.29 31.61 -0.21
C ARG A 389 -8.51 30.96 -1.37
N LEU A 390 -8.36 29.63 -1.35
CA LEU A 390 -7.75 28.88 -2.46
C LEU A 390 -8.57 29.00 -3.75
N GLU A 391 -9.90 28.85 -3.66
CA GLU A 391 -10.79 29.02 -4.81
C GLU A 391 -10.72 30.44 -5.40
N ARG A 392 -10.67 31.48 -4.56
CA ARG A 392 -10.47 32.88 -5.01
C ARG A 392 -9.11 33.09 -5.67
N ALA A 393 -8.10 32.38 -5.21
CA ALA A 393 -6.80 32.32 -5.86
C ALA A 393 -6.81 31.42 -7.11
N GLY A 394 -7.99 30.95 -7.55
CA GLY A 394 -8.27 30.15 -8.75
C GLY A 394 -7.67 28.74 -8.74
N ILE A 395 -7.41 28.21 -7.56
CA ILE A 395 -7.04 26.82 -7.34
C ILE A 395 -8.33 26.00 -7.24
N GLN A 396 -8.41 24.88 -7.95
CA GLN A 396 -9.56 24.01 -7.87
C GLN A 396 -9.48 23.19 -6.59
N VAL A 397 -10.51 23.24 -5.76
CA VAL A 397 -10.54 22.54 -4.47
C VAL A 397 -11.76 21.63 -4.40
N VAL A 398 -11.53 20.37 -4.03
CA VAL A 398 -12.57 19.37 -3.79
C VAL A 398 -12.52 19.02 -2.31
N GLY A 399 -13.42 19.60 -1.53
CA GLY A 399 -13.66 19.16 -0.16
C GLY A 399 -14.34 17.79 -0.17
N TRP A 400 -13.73 16.80 0.48
CA TRP A 400 -14.17 15.41 0.42
C TRP A 400 -14.51 14.87 1.81
N ASP A 401 -15.78 14.51 2.00
CA ASP A 401 -16.20 13.67 3.12
C ASP A 401 -15.86 12.21 2.80
N VAL A 402 -14.94 11.62 3.57
CA VAL A 402 -14.41 10.27 3.34
C VAL A 402 -15.43 9.15 3.53
N SER A 403 -16.58 9.46 4.13
CA SER A 403 -17.73 8.54 4.20
C SER A 403 -18.36 8.29 2.82
N ILE A 404 -18.17 9.21 1.88
CA ILE A 404 -18.66 9.11 0.50
C ILE A 404 -17.52 8.66 -0.43
N PRO A 405 -17.78 7.78 -1.42
CA PRO A 405 -16.79 7.45 -2.45
C PRO A 405 -16.24 8.67 -3.20
N LEU A 406 -14.94 8.68 -3.46
CA LEU A 406 -14.24 9.82 -4.07
C LEU A 406 -14.75 10.17 -5.48
N ASP A 407 -15.17 9.17 -6.27
CA ASP A 407 -15.75 9.38 -7.60
C ASP A 407 -17.02 10.25 -7.56
N GLN A 408 -17.83 10.10 -6.51
CA GLN A 408 -19.02 10.92 -6.30
C GLN A 408 -18.65 12.35 -5.86
N ALA A 409 -17.62 12.50 -5.03
CA ALA A 409 -17.14 13.81 -4.56
C ALA A 409 -16.52 14.64 -5.70
N ILE A 410 -15.80 13.99 -6.62
CA ILE A 410 -15.15 14.67 -7.76
C ILE A 410 -16.16 14.96 -8.88
N GLY A 411 -17.20 14.14 -9.06
CA GLY A 411 -18.17 14.22 -10.18
C GLY A 411 -18.69 15.62 -10.55
N PRO A 412 -19.13 16.46 -9.58
CA PRO A 412 -19.60 17.82 -9.85
C PRO A 412 -18.54 18.75 -10.45
N PHE A 413 -17.26 18.47 -10.19
CA PHE A 413 -16.13 19.27 -10.65
C PHE A 413 -15.59 18.82 -12.01
N LEU A 414 -16.05 17.66 -12.53
CA LEU A 414 -15.66 17.13 -13.84
C LEU A 414 -16.46 17.75 -15.00
N THR A 415 -17.61 18.35 -14.71
CA THR A 415 -18.58 18.82 -15.73
C THR A 415 -18.57 20.33 -15.94
N ARG A 416 -17.88 21.10 -15.09
CA ARG A 416 -17.81 22.56 -15.21
C ARG A 416 -16.48 22.99 -15.83
N PRO A 417 -16.46 23.49 -17.08
CA PRO A 417 -15.26 24.10 -17.64
C PRO A 417 -14.91 25.35 -16.82
N HIS A 418 -13.68 25.40 -16.31
CA HIS A 418 -13.15 26.58 -15.64
C HIS A 418 -13.08 27.72 -16.67
N ARG A 419 -13.86 28.79 -16.50
CA ARG A 419 -13.66 30.04 -17.25
C ARG A 419 -12.30 30.61 -16.85
N SER A 420 -11.28 30.42 -17.67
CA SER A 420 -10.02 31.14 -17.50
C SER A 420 -10.28 32.61 -17.85
N VAL A 421 -10.37 33.46 -16.83
CA VAL A 421 -10.30 34.91 -17.01
C VAL A 421 -8.82 35.27 -17.21
N PHE A 422 -8.26 34.92 -18.37
CA PHE A 422 -7.04 35.55 -18.85
C PHE A 422 -7.46 36.64 -19.84
N ARG A 423 -7.74 37.84 -19.31
CA ARG A 423 -7.68 39.06 -20.13
C ARG A 423 -6.22 39.23 -20.53
N ARG A 424 -5.88 38.89 -21.78
CA ARG A 424 -4.67 39.42 -22.40
C ARG A 424 -4.87 40.93 -22.51
N SER A 425 -4.16 41.71 -21.69
CA SER A 425 -3.93 43.12 -22.01
C SER A 425 -3.02 43.16 -23.23
N SER A 426 -3.55 43.78 -24.27
CA SER A 426 -2.91 44.17 -25.53
C SER A 426 -1.58 44.89 -25.35
#